data_AF-A0A2V5SZR5-F1
#
_entry.id   AF-A0A2V5SZR5-F1
#
_cell.length_a   1.000
_cell.length_b   1.000
_cell.length_c   1.000
_cell.angle_alpha   90.00
_cell.angle_beta   90.00
_cell.angle_gamma   90.00
#
_symmetry.space_group_name_H-M   'P 1'
#
loop_
_entity.id
_entity.type
_entity.pdbx_description
1 polymer ?
#
loop_
_entity_poly.entity_id
_entity_poly.type
_entity_poly.pdbx_seq_one_letter_code
_entity_poly.pdbx_strand_id
1 'polypeptide(L)'
;AGFADSSGLAAESYGWEGRAEWKQGHPEKAAPLFMNQLALGDASAVVSLKAVIPDREPASGLLNYGPEPEEREKWTDEQKREEEQKETAKLKVAAQDPLLRRLVTVHILATAVSPDYYYTEGLKKEGVNRSARWFNIIQQANLSRVEDGEYLGWISYNAGDYKGAAHWLELSKADTAAALWLKAKLQLRAGKFADATNTMARAVEIMKTSPAYTSHEGEEWATEDLFAKGEYWGFASRASGDLGGLRLARGDFVQALDVLFRGQLWEDAAFVAERVLTTNELKQYVDALPTTEPPKEGEDYNKKLRYLLGRRLVREDRYADAEQYLPQPYDKVLEKYVKALKDGANEKLSKTERAHALFTAAWLARYDGMELMGTEGAPDAFAESGSFEMPDLAKERRSGAYQTLAYDKEGKASYDENGNPKMKSVPAVLKASAKEIQRLNTNKISPDIRFHYRLIAGALAMKAAALLPDNSEELADIVNQAGMWVKDRDEKVANRYYQVIDHRCAKTKIGQTARAKHWFVDQQGPSSTAEQQAHEAMRKELKMDSSE
;
A
#
# COMPACT_ATOMS: atom_id res chain seq x y z
N ALA A 1 -46.37 -20.83 -5.94
CA ALA A 1 -45.17 -20.55 -5.12
C ALA A 1 -44.56 -21.90 -4.77
N GLY A 2 -43.30 -22.13 -5.15
CA GLY A 2 -42.59 -23.38 -4.85
C GLY A 2 -42.04 -23.39 -3.41
N PHE A 3 -41.70 -24.57 -2.91
CA PHE A 3 -41.02 -24.74 -1.62
C PHE A 3 -39.58 -24.22 -1.69
N ALA A 4 -39.05 -23.70 -0.58
CA ALA A 4 -37.64 -23.30 -0.49
C ALA A 4 -36.72 -24.54 -0.58
N ASP A 5 -35.64 -24.46 -1.36
CA ASP A 5 -34.63 -25.52 -1.49
C ASP A 5 -33.68 -25.53 -0.29
N SER A 6 -34.21 -25.83 0.90
CA SER A 6 -33.44 -25.83 2.15
C SER A 6 -32.34 -26.90 2.21
N SER A 7 -32.38 -27.87 1.30
CA SER A 7 -31.43 -28.99 1.24
C SER A 7 -30.42 -28.89 0.10
N GLY A 8 -30.48 -27.84 -0.73
CA GLY A 8 -29.58 -27.64 -1.89
C GLY A 8 -29.81 -28.61 -3.07
N LEU A 9 -30.90 -29.38 -3.07
CA LEU A 9 -31.15 -30.45 -4.05
C LEU A 9 -31.49 -29.89 -5.45
N ALA A 10 -32.13 -28.72 -5.52
CA ALA A 10 -32.40 -28.06 -6.79
C ALA A 10 -31.11 -27.47 -7.37
N ALA A 11 -30.24 -26.88 -6.54
CA ALA A 11 -28.93 -26.40 -6.96
C ALA A 11 -28.05 -27.53 -7.53
N GLU A 12 -27.95 -28.64 -6.80
CA GLU A 12 -27.21 -29.82 -7.26
C GLU A 12 -27.76 -30.39 -8.57
N SER A 13 -29.09 -30.45 -8.73
CA SER A 13 -29.72 -30.94 -9.95
C SER A 13 -29.30 -30.14 -11.18
N TYR A 14 -29.27 -28.80 -11.07
CA TYR A 14 -28.82 -27.94 -12.17
C TYR A 14 -27.34 -28.18 -12.52
N GLY A 15 -26.49 -28.42 -11.52
CA GLY A 15 -25.08 -28.76 -11.74
C GLY A 15 -24.89 -30.05 -12.53
N TRP A 16 -25.65 -31.10 -12.21
CA TRP A 16 -25.59 -32.37 -12.93
C TRP A 16 -26.13 -32.29 -14.36
N GLU A 17 -27.26 -31.62 -14.54
CA GLU A 17 -27.86 -31.41 -15.86
C GLU A 17 -26.94 -30.56 -16.75
N GLY A 18 -26.41 -29.46 -16.21
CA GLY A 18 -25.46 -28.60 -16.93
C GLY A 18 -24.21 -29.36 -17.36
N ARG A 19 -23.69 -30.23 -16.49
CA ARG A 19 -22.55 -31.09 -16.81
C ARG A 19 -22.88 -32.08 -17.92
N ALA A 20 -24.09 -32.64 -17.94
CA ALA A 20 -24.53 -33.56 -18.98
C ALA A 20 -24.66 -32.85 -20.35
N GLU A 21 -25.23 -31.65 -20.38
CA GLU A 21 -25.35 -30.85 -21.62
C GLU A 21 -23.98 -30.42 -22.14
N TRP A 22 -23.09 -29.95 -21.27
CA TRP A 22 -21.73 -29.55 -21.65
C TRP A 22 -20.93 -30.73 -22.24
N LYS A 23 -21.00 -31.92 -21.62
CA LYS A 23 -20.34 -33.14 -22.15
C LYS A 23 -20.87 -33.59 -23.51
N GLN A 24 -22.11 -33.25 -23.83
CA GLN A 24 -22.71 -33.49 -25.14
C GLN A 24 -22.36 -32.43 -26.19
N GLY A 25 -21.60 -31.39 -25.79
CA GLY A 25 -21.22 -30.30 -26.69
C GLY A 25 -22.28 -29.21 -26.83
N HIS A 26 -23.17 -29.05 -25.84
CA HIS A 26 -24.20 -28.00 -25.80
C HIS A 26 -23.88 -26.92 -24.73
N PRO A 27 -22.79 -26.15 -24.89
CA PRO A 27 -22.42 -25.13 -23.90
C PRO A 27 -23.50 -24.06 -23.70
N GLU A 28 -24.30 -23.77 -24.73
CA GLU A 28 -25.41 -22.80 -24.69
C GLU A 28 -26.56 -23.25 -23.78
N LYS A 29 -26.72 -24.57 -23.57
CA LYS A 29 -27.68 -25.13 -22.61
C LYS A 29 -27.07 -25.29 -21.22
N ALA A 30 -25.79 -25.66 -21.17
CA ALA A 30 -25.08 -25.86 -19.91
C ALA A 30 -24.88 -24.56 -19.12
N ALA A 31 -24.51 -23.47 -19.79
CA ALA A 31 -24.19 -22.21 -19.12
C ALA A 31 -25.38 -21.63 -18.30
N PRO A 32 -26.62 -21.57 -18.81
CA PRO A 32 -27.79 -21.16 -18.01
C PRO A 32 -28.03 -22.05 -16.78
N LEU A 33 -27.82 -23.36 -16.89
CA LEU A 33 -27.99 -24.30 -15.78
C LEU A 33 -26.96 -24.02 -14.67
N PHE A 34 -25.69 -23.81 -15.02
CA PHE A 34 -24.68 -23.41 -14.05
C PHE A 34 -24.94 -22.02 -13.46
N MET A 35 -25.49 -21.08 -14.23
CA MET A 35 -25.91 -19.77 -13.69
C MET A 35 -27.05 -19.92 -12.68
N ASN A 36 -28.01 -20.82 -12.92
CA ASN A 36 -29.08 -21.09 -11.96
C ASN A 36 -28.55 -21.76 -10.69
N GLN A 37 -27.60 -22.70 -10.83
CA GLN A 37 -26.90 -23.31 -9.69
C GLN A 37 -26.22 -22.22 -8.84
N LEU A 38 -25.49 -21.29 -9.48
CA LEU A 38 -24.85 -20.18 -8.78
C LEU A 38 -25.86 -19.25 -8.10
N ALA A 39 -26.98 -18.93 -8.78
CA ALA A 39 -28.04 -18.08 -8.25
C ALA A 39 -28.76 -18.69 -7.04
N LEU A 40 -28.65 -20.00 -6.83
CA LEU A 40 -29.15 -20.71 -5.65
C LEU A 40 -28.13 -20.76 -4.49
N GLY A 41 -26.96 -20.14 -4.65
CA GLY A 41 -25.94 -20.01 -3.60
C GLY A 41 -24.83 -21.07 -3.66
N ASP A 42 -24.81 -21.94 -4.67
CA ASP A 42 -23.73 -22.92 -4.83
C ASP A 42 -22.57 -22.33 -5.64
N ALA A 43 -21.55 -21.86 -4.92
CA ALA A 43 -20.36 -21.24 -5.50
C ALA A 43 -19.49 -22.20 -6.33
N SER A 44 -19.65 -23.52 -6.18
CA SER A 44 -18.91 -24.49 -7.01
C SER A 44 -19.25 -24.35 -8.50
N ALA A 45 -20.43 -23.79 -8.82
CA ALA A 45 -20.86 -23.44 -10.17
C ALA A 45 -19.88 -22.53 -10.92
N VAL A 46 -19.08 -21.72 -10.22
CA VAL A 46 -18.04 -20.88 -10.85
C VAL A 46 -17.02 -21.73 -11.61
N VAL A 47 -16.65 -22.90 -11.08
CA VAL A 47 -15.75 -23.85 -11.75
C VAL A 47 -16.43 -24.43 -13.01
N SER A 48 -17.72 -24.75 -12.91
CA SER A 48 -18.51 -25.24 -14.04
C SER A 48 -18.68 -24.19 -15.15
N LEU A 49 -18.90 -22.92 -14.80
CA LEU A 49 -18.94 -21.79 -15.74
C LEU A 49 -17.60 -21.57 -16.43
N LYS A 50 -16.47 -21.80 -15.75
CA LYS A 50 -15.14 -21.78 -16.40
C LYS A 50 -14.99 -22.91 -17.42
N ALA A 51 -15.67 -24.06 -17.25
CA ALA A 51 -15.54 -25.22 -18.13
C ALA A 51 -16.21 -25.02 -19.51
N VAL A 52 -17.19 -24.12 -19.63
CA VAL A 52 -17.84 -23.83 -20.93
C VAL A 52 -17.01 -22.89 -21.83
N ILE A 53 -15.85 -22.42 -21.34
CA ILE A 53 -14.98 -21.47 -22.03
C ILE A 53 -14.04 -22.25 -22.97
N PRO A 54 -14.14 -22.08 -24.30
CA PRO A 54 -13.51 -23.01 -25.23
C PRO A 54 -11.98 -23.06 -25.23
N ASP A 55 -11.30 -21.94 -24.95
CA ASP A 55 -9.85 -21.77 -25.05
C ASP A 55 -9.20 -21.53 -23.68
N ARG A 56 -9.82 -22.01 -22.60
CA ARG A 56 -9.25 -21.88 -21.24
C ARG A 56 -7.94 -22.66 -21.15
N GLU A 57 -6.93 -22.06 -20.52
CA GLU A 57 -5.75 -22.81 -20.13
C GLU A 57 -6.11 -23.82 -19.02
N PRO A 58 -5.60 -25.06 -19.07
CA PRO A 58 -5.74 -25.99 -17.96
C PRO A 58 -4.99 -25.45 -16.74
N ALA A 59 -5.57 -25.57 -15.55
CA ALA A 59 -4.92 -25.18 -14.31
C ALA A 59 -4.50 -26.45 -13.55
N SER A 60 -3.19 -26.60 -13.30
CA SER A 60 -2.65 -27.77 -12.60
C SER A 60 -3.34 -27.98 -11.25
N GLY A 61 -3.72 -29.22 -10.94
CA GLY A 61 -4.33 -29.60 -9.66
C GLY A 61 -5.82 -29.23 -9.49
N LEU A 62 -6.44 -28.56 -10.46
CA LEU A 62 -7.89 -28.37 -10.53
C LEU A 62 -8.53 -29.42 -11.43
N LEU A 63 -9.86 -29.55 -11.38
CA LEU A 63 -10.62 -30.37 -12.35
C LEU A 63 -10.39 -29.82 -13.78
N ASN A 64 -9.36 -30.36 -14.42
CA ASN A 64 -9.02 -30.11 -15.80
C ASN A 64 -9.92 -30.98 -16.67
N TYR A 65 -10.58 -30.31 -17.60
CA TYR A 65 -11.59 -30.89 -18.47
C TYR A 65 -11.11 -30.89 -19.93
N GLY A 66 -9.78 -30.84 -20.11
CA GLY A 66 -9.04 -30.85 -21.36
C GLY A 66 -7.61 -31.38 -21.12
N PRO A 67 -6.77 -31.49 -22.16
CA PRO A 67 -5.44 -32.09 -22.06
C PRO A 67 -4.56 -31.29 -21.10
N GLU A 68 -3.83 -32.00 -20.23
CA GLU A 68 -2.96 -31.40 -19.23
C GLU A 68 -1.84 -30.59 -19.89
N PRO A 69 -1.26 -29.57 -19.22
CA PRO A 69 -0.17 -28.78 -19.78
C PRO A 69 0.99 -29.65 -20.28
N GLU A 70 1.35 -30.70 -19.52
CA GLU A 70 2.39 -31.68 -19.86
C GLU A 70 2.06 -32.53 -21.11
N GLU A 71 0.77 -32.74 -21.38
CA GLU A 71 0.31 -33.42 -22.59
C GLU A 71 0.38 -32.47 -23.80
N ARG A 72 -0.06 -31.22 -23.63
CA ARG A 72 0.03 -30.18 -24.67
C ARG A 72 1.47 -29.90 -25.09
N GLU A 73 2.43 -29.99 -24.17
CA GLU A 73 3.85 -29.83 -24.48
C GLU A 73 4.41 -30.92 -25.40
N LYS A 74 3.81 -32.11 -25.38
CA LYS A 74 4.21 -33.26 -26.21
C LYS A 74 3.57 -33.27 -27.59
N TRP A 75 2.67 -32.32 -27.88
CA TRP A 75 1.95 -32.26 -29.16
C TRP A 75 2.83 -31.79 -30.31
N THR A 76 2.61 -32.37 -31.48
CA THR A 76 3.17 -31.88 -32.74
C THR A 76 2.56 -30.53 -33.16
N ASP A 77 3.24 -29.80 -34.03
CA ASP A 77 2.71 -28.54 -34.57
C ASP A 77 1.40 -28.71 -35.35
N GLU A 78 1.14 -29.89 -35.89
CA GLU A 78 -0.13 -30.23 -36.53
C GLU A 78 -1.25 -30.40 -35.49
N GLN A 79 -1.00 -31.17 -34.42
CA GLN A 79 -1.96 -31.35 -33.32
C GLN A 79 -2.32 -30.01 -32.64
N LYS A 80 -1.31 -29.14 -32.43
CA LYS A 80 -1.54 -27.78 -31.89
C LYS A 80 -2.43 -26.94 -32.80
N ARG A 81 -2.20 -26.99 -34.12
CA ARG A 81 -3.02 -26.26 -35.10
C ARG A 81 -4.45 -26.81 -35.18
N GLU A 82 -4.63 -28.13 -35.14
CA GLU A 82 -5.95 -28.75 -35.12
C GLU A 82 -6.75 -28.37 -33.88
N GLU A 83 -6.12 -28.37 -32.71
CA GLU A 83 -6.79 -27.95 -31.48
C GLU A 83 -7.14 -26.46 -31.52
N GLU A 84 -6.23 -25.60 -31.99
CA GLU A 84 -6.50 -24.17 -32.17
C GLU A 84 -7.68 -23.92 -33.12
N GLN A 85 -7.82 -24.71 -34.19
CA GLN A 85 -8.97 -24.64 -35.10
C GLN A 85 -10.27 -25.04 -34.40
N LYS A 86 -10.25 -26.09 -33.57
CA LYS A 86 -11.43 -26.51 -32.77
C LYS A 86 -11.82 -25.46 -31.75
N GLU A 87 -10.85 -24.90 -31.01
CA GLU A 87 -11.05 -23.81 -30.06
C GLU A 87 -11.66 -22.60 -30.78
N THR A 88 -11.12 -22.22 -31.93
CA THR A 88 -11.62 -21.10 -32.76
C THR A 88 -13.05 -21.35 -33.24
N ALA A 89 -13.39 -22.56 -33.67
CA ALA A 89 -14.74 -22.91 -34.09
C ALA A 89 -15.75 -22.79 -32.93
N LYS A 90 -15.38 -23.30 -31.74
CA LYS A 90 -16.20 -23.18 -30.53
C LYS A 90 -16.35 -21.72 -30.07
N LEU A 91 -15.30 -20.91 -30.16
CA LEU A 91 -15.36 -19.48 -29.86
C LEU A 91 -16.31 -18.74 -30.82
N LYS A 92 -16.35 -19.09 -32.11
CA LYS A 92 -17.34 -18.53 -33.05
C LYS A 92 -18.78 -18.84 -32.65
N VAL A 93 -19.04 -20.04 -32.12
CA VAL A 93 -20.36 -20.38 -31.55
C VAL A 93 -20.63 -19.54 -30.31
N ALA A 94 -19.69 -19.48 -29.38
CA ALA A 94 -19.81 -18.69 -28.15
C ALA A 94 -20.03 -17.19 -28.44
N ALA A 95 -19.47 -16.66 -29.52
CA ALA A 95 -19.66 -15.26 -29.91
C ALA A 95 -21.09 -14.94 -30.33
N GLN A 96 -21.86 -15.91 -30.83
CA GLN A 96 -23.27 -15.70 -31.22
C GLN A 96 -24.20 -15.74 -30.01
N ASP A 97 -23.93 -16.59 -29.03
CA ASP A 97 -24.73 -16.69 -27.80
C ASP A 97 -24.39 -15.57 -26.79
N PRO A 98 -25.37 -14.78 -26.31
CA PRO A 98 -25.09 -13.68 -25.40
C PRO A 98 -24.45 -14.08 -24.06
N LEU A 99 -24.84 -15.21 -23.46
CA LEU A 99 -24.30 -15.63 -22.16
C LEU A 99 -22.87 -16.16 -22.32
N LEU A 100 -22.64 -17.02 -23.32
CA LEU A 100 -21.30 -17.53 -23.60
C LEU A 100 -20.34 -16.41 -24.00
N ARG A 101 -20.79 -15.43 -24.81
CA ARG A 101 -20.00 -14.24 -25.16
C ARG A 101 -19.56 -13.46 -23.92
N ARG A 102 -20.44 -13.28 -22.93
CA ARG A 102 -20.12 -12.62 -21.66
C ARG A 102 -19.11 -13.44 -20.85
N LEU A 103 -19.32 -14.76 -20.74
CA LEU A 103 -18.40 -15.64 -20.00
C LEU A 103 -16.99 -15.66 -20.59
N VAL A 104 -16.86 -15.76 -21.93
CA VAL A 104 -15.55 -15.68 -22.61
C VAL A 104 -14.89 -14.32 -22.37
N THR A 105 -15.64 -13.22 -22.53
CA THR A 105 -15.12 -11.85 -22.34
C THR A 105 -14.62 -11.63 -20.91
N VAL A 106 -15.42 -11.98 -19.90
CA VAL A 106 -15.04 -11.82 -18.49
C VAL A 106 -13.86 -12.70 -18.13
N HIS A 107 -13.78 -13.93 -18.64
CA HIS A 107 -12.65 -14.80 -18.36
C HIS A 107 -11.35 -14.33 -19.01
N ILE A 108 -11.39 -13.81 -20.24
CA ILE A 108 -10.22 -13.15 -20.85
C ILE A 108 -9.82 -11.94 -20.01
N LEU A 109 -10.78 -11.14 -19.53
CA LEU A 109 -10.51 -10.02 -18.64
C LEU A 109 -9.98 -10.45 -17.26
N ALA A 110 -10.26 -11.67 -16.80
CA ALA A 110 -9.70 -12.18 -15.55
C ALA A 110 -8.30 -12.78 -15.72
N THR A 111 -8.01 -13.38 -16.88
CA THR A 111 -6.82 -14.24 -17.06
C THR A 111 -5.76 -13.67 -18.00
N ALA A 112 -6.17 -12.99 -19.07
CA ALA A 112 -5.24 -12.56 -20.12
C ALA A 112 -4.72 -11.12 -19.93
N VAL A 113 -5.34 -10.35 -19.03
CA VAL A 113 -5.00 -8.94 -18.78
C VAL A 113 -4.41 -8.69 -17.38
N SER A 114 -4.20 -9.75 -16.59
CA SER A 114 -3.53 -9.59 -15.28
C SER A 114 -2.08 -9.19 -15.52
N PRO A 115 -1.65 -7.99 -15.06
CA PRO A 115 -0.22 -7.72 -14.99
C PRO A 115 0.36 -8.69 -13.95
N ASP A 116 1.37 -9.45 -14.34
CA ASP A 116 2.11 -10.28 -13.40
C ASP A 116 2.57 -9.40 -12.23
N TYR A 117 2.02 -9.64 -11.04
CA TYR A 117 2.41 -8.95 -9.80
C TYR A 117 3.89 -9.20 -9.48
N TYR A 118 4.43 -10.33 -9.96
CA TYR A 118 5.85 -10.63 -10.01
C TYR A 118 6.37 -10.34 -11.42
N TYR A 119 7.02 -9.19 -11.58
CA TYR A 119 7.67 -8.75 -12.82
C TYR A 119 8.41 -9.90 -13.54
N THR A 120 7.78 -10.48 -14.55
CA THR A 120 8.41 -11.47 -15.45
C THR A 120 8.32 -11.00 -16.91
N GLU A 121 8.65 -9.72 -17.15
CA GLU A 121 9.02 -9.27 -18.50
C GLU A 121 10.15 -10.16 -19.01
N GLY A 122 9.83 -11.06 -19.96
CA GLY A 122 10.79 -11.97 -20.59
C GLY A 122 10.51 -13.47 -20.40
N LEU A 123 9.66 -13.89 -19.45
CA LEU A 123 9.36 -15.32 -19.21
C LEU A 123 8.04 -15.78 -19.82
N LYS A 124 7.23 -14.88 -20.37
CA LYS A 124 6.06 -15.28 -21.17
C LYS A 124 6.58 -15.94 -22.45
N LYS A 125 6.50 -17.28 -22.52
CA LYS A 125 6.45 -17.99 -23.81
C LYS A 125 5.41 -17.27 -24.67
N GLU A 126 5.65 -17.17 -25.98
CA GLU A 126 4.65 -16.68 -26.95
C GLU A 126 3.41 -17.60 -26.92
N GLY A 127 2.52 -17.34 -25.98
CA GLY A 127 1.20 -17.95 -25.90
C GLY A 127 0.26 -17.30 -26.91
N VAL A 128 -0.84 -17.99 -27.18
CA VAL A 128 -1.94 -17.44 -27.97
C VAL A 128 -2.38 -16.10 -27.38
N ASN A 129 -2.38 -15.04 -28.19
CA ASN A 129 -3.00 -13.77 -27.80
C ASN A 129 -4.54 -13.90 -27.81
N ARG A 130 -5.08 -14.41 -26.70
CA ARG A 130 -6.52 -14.68 -26.52
C ARG A 130 -7.38 -13.44 -26.74
N SER A 131 -6.90 -12.27 -26.29
CA SER A 131 -7.57 -10.99 -26.51
C SER A 131 -7.72 -10.67 -28.01
N ALA A 132 -6.62 -10.73 -28.77
CA ALA A 132 -6.64 -10.47 -30.21
C ALA A 132 -7.49 -11.50 -30.97
N ARG A 133 -7.39 -12.79 -30.63
CA ARG A 133 -8.22 -13.85 -31.20
C ARG A 133 -9.71 -13.57 -30.97
N TRP A 134 -10.07 -13.20 -29.74
CA TRP A 134 -11.46 -12.91 -29.39
C TRP A 134 -12.01 -11.68 -30.12
N PHE A 135 -11.24 -10.60 -30.21
CA PHE A 135 -11.65 -9.41 -30.98
C PHE A 135 -11.92 -9.74 -32.44
N ASN A 136 -11.03 -10.51 -33.09
CA ASN A 136 -11.23 -10.93 -34.47
C ASN A 136 -12.53 -11.74 -34.64
N ILE A 137 -12.84 -12.62 -33.69
CA ILE A 137 -14.06 -13.44 -33.72
C ILE A 137 -15.31 -12.58 -33.52
N ILE A 138 -15.31 -11.65 -32.55
CA ILE A 138 -16.42 -10.73 -32.32
C ILE A 138 -16.67 -9.85 -33.55
N GLN A 139 -15.62 -9.36 -34.19
CA GLN A 139 -15.75 -8.57 -35.41
C GLN A 139 -16.35 -9.39 -36.57
N GLN A 140 -15.89 -10.64 -36.75
CA GLN A 140 -16.42 -11.56 -37.77
C GLN A 140 -17.86 -11.99 -37.49
N ALA A 141 -18.28 -12.04 -36.23
CA ALA A 141 -19.64 -12.43 -35.85
C ALA A 141 -20.70 -11.43 -36.34
N ASN A 142 -20.31 -10.20 -36.71
CA ASN A 142 -21.17 -9.15 -37.28
C ASN A 142 -22.47 -8.95 -36.48
N LEU A 143 -22.32 -8.85 -35.16
CA LEU A 143 -23.43 -8.76 -34.21
C LEU A 143 -24.14 -7.39 -34.34
N SER A 144 -25.47 -7.39 -34.33
CA SER A 144 -26.27 -6.15 -34.36
C SER A 144 -26.17 -5.36 -33.05
N ARG A 145 -25.85 -6.05 -31.94
CA ARG A 145 -25.61 -5.48 -30.62
C ARG A 145 -24.61 -6.34 -29.88
N VAL A 146 -23.76 -5.68 -29.09
CA VAL A 146 -22.89 -6.33 -28.10
C VAL A 146 -23.25 -5.77 -26.73
N GLU A 147 -23.85 -6.62 -25.89
CA GLU A 147 -24.08 -6.28 -24.48
C GLU A 147 -22.75 -6.15 -23.74
N ASP A 148 -22.74 -5.27 -22.72
CA ASP A 148 -21.61 -5.00 -21.85
C ASP A 148 -20.28 -4.71 -22.59
N GLY A 149 -20.38 -3.92 -23.67
CA GLY A 149 -19.23 -3.53 -24.49
C GLY A 149 -18.09 -2.90 -23.67
N GLU A 150 -18.36 -2.32 -22.50
CA GLU A 150 -17.33 -1.79 -21.62
C GLU A 150 -16.27 -2.82 -21.21
N TYR A 151 -16.60 -4.12 -21.10
CA TYR A 151 -15.62 -5.15 -20.73
C TYR A 151 -14.69 -5.50 -21.90
N LEU A 152 -15.18 -5.47 -23.13
CA LEU A 152 -14.31 -5.48 -24.33
C LEU A 152 -13.44 -4.22 -24.38
N GLY A 153 -13.99 -3.08 -23.92
CA GLY A 153 -13.26 -1.84 -23.75
C GLY A 153 -12.11 -1.96 -22.72
N TRP A 154 -12.34 -2.64 -21.60
CA TRP A 154 -11.33 -2.94 -20.60
C TRP A 154 -10.22 -3.87 -21.12
N ILE A 155 -10.59 -4.91 -21.87
CA ILE A 155 -9.59 -5.78 -22.53
C ILE A 155 -8.72 -4.93 -23.48
N SER A 156 -9.32 -4.04 -24.26
CA SER A 156 -8.60 -3.15 -25.19
C SER A 156 -7.69 -2.18 -24.44
N TYR A 157 -8.18 -1.58 -23.34
CA TYR A 157 -7.42 -0.65 -22.52
C TYR A 157 -6.17 -1.31 -21.92
N ASN A 158 -6.31 -2.51 -21.35
CA ASN A 158 -5.21 -3.27 -20.76
C ASN A 158 -4.19 -3.74 -21.81
N ALA A 159 -4.64 -4.00 -23.05
CA ALA A 159 -3.77 -4.28 -24.19
C ALA A 159 -3.06 -3.03 -24.76
N GLY A 160 -3.37 -1.83 -24.25
CA GLY A 160 -2.83 -0.56 -24.75
C GLY A 160 -3.56 -0.01 -25.98
N ASP A 161 -4.62 -0.66 -26.46
CA ASP A 161 -5.49 -0.15 -27.53
C ASP A 161 -6.55 0.79 -26.98
N TYR A 162 -6.15 2.05 -26.76
CA TYR A 162 -7.05 3.07 -26.22
C TYR A 162 -8.12 3.51 -27.23
N LYS A 163 -7.89 3.33 -28.54
CA LYS A 163 -8.89 3.66 -29.57
C LYS A 163 -9.99 2.60 -29.60
N GLY A 164 -9.62 1.32 -29.56
CA GLY A 164 -10.55 0.21 -29.38
C GLY A 164 -11.32 0.33 -28.08
N ALA A 165 -10.64 0.69 -26.97
CA ALA A 165 -11.30 0.92 -25.69
C ALA A 165 -12.40 2.00 -25.76
N ALA A 166 -12.12 3.12 -26.43
CA ALA A 166 -13.10 4.18 -26.64
C ALA A 166 -14.27 3.72 -27.53
N HIS A 167 -13.98 3.00 -28.62
CA HIS A 167 -15.01 2.47 -29.51
C HIS A 167 -15.97 1.52 -28.79
N TRP A 168 -15.44 0.54 -28.04
CA TRP A 168 -16.26 -0.40 -27.27
C TRP A 168 -17.07 0.28 -26.18
N LEU A 169 -16.53 1.32 -25.57
CA LEU A 169 -17.24 2.13 -24.58
C LEU A 169 -18.41 2.91 -25.21
N GLU A 170 -18.28 3.41 -26.44
CA GLU A 170 -19.40 4.06 -27.17
C GLU A 170 -20.54 3.09 -27.48
N LEU A 171 -20.22 1.82 -27.70
CA LEU A 171 -21.20 0.75 -27.90
C LEU A 171 -21.89 0.33 -26.58
N SER A 172 -21.26 0.61 -25.44
CA SER A 172 -21.90 0.47 -24.14
C SER A 172 -22.88 1.64 -23.91
N LYS A 173 -24.16 1.32 -23.74
CA LYS A 173 -25.21 2.31 -23.46
C LYS A 173 -25.43 2.56 -21.96
N ALA A 174 -24.57 2.02 -21.10
CA ALA A 174 -24.82 1.98 -19.67
C ALA A 174 -23.80 2.81 -18.88
N ASP A 175 -24.29 3.58 -17.92
CA ASP A 175 -23.47 4.25 -16.90
C ASP A 175 -23.12 3.26 -15.77
N THR A 176 -22.66 2.04 -16.12
CA THR A 176 -22.18 1.06 -15.13
C THR A 176 -20.89 1.57 -14.48
N ALA A 177 -20.56 1.07 -13.29
CA ALA A 177 -19.32 1.43 -12.63
C ALA A 177 -18.08 1.09 -13.49
N ALA A 178 -18.11 -0.04 -14.20
CA ALA A 178 -17.04 -0.45 -15.11
C ALA A 178 -16.91 0.51 -16.32
N ALA A 179 -18.02 0.92 -16.93
CA ALA A 179 -18.02 1.87 -18.03
C ALA A 179 -17.51 3.25 -17.60
N LEU A 180 -18.00 3.77 -16.46
CA LEU A 180 -17.57 5.05 -15.92
C LEU A 180 -16.08 5.04 -15.52
N TRP A 181 -15.59 3.95 -14.94
CA TRP A 181 -14.17 3.83 -14.59
C TRP A 181 -13.28 3.81 -15.82
N LEU A 182 -13.64 3.05 -16.87
CA LEU A 182 -12.92 3.07 -18.15
C LEU A 182 -12.95 4.48 -18.78
N LYS A 183 -14.12 5.12 -18.78
CA LYS A 183 -14.29 6.49 -19.28
C LYS A 183 -13.37 7.49 -18.56
N ALA A 184 -13.28 7.40 -17.23
CA ALA A 184 -12.40 8.25 -16.43
C ALA A 184 -10.91 8.05 -16.78
N LYS A 185 -10.47 6.80 -16.98
CA LYS A 185 -9.09 6.51 -17.42
C LYS A 185 -8.81 7.08 -18.81
N LEU A 186 -9.73 6.96 -19.76
CA LEU A 186 -9.60 7.54 -21.10
C LEU A 186 -9.59 9.08 -21.07
N GLN A 187 -10.44 9.71 -20.24
CA GLN A 187 -10.44 11.16 -20.02
C GLN A 187 -9.11 11.65 -19.43
N LEU A 188 -8.54 10.92 -18.46
CA LEU A 188 -7.23 11.23 -17.90
C LEU A 188 -6.15 11.20 -18.99
N ARG A 189 -6.12 10.15 -19.82
CA ARG A 189 -5.17 10.04 -20.94
C ARG A 189 -5.33 11.16 -21.96
N ALA A 190 -6.56 11.65 -22.15
CA ALA A 190 -6.84 12.81 -23.00
C ALA A 190 -6.54 14.17 -22.33
N GLY A 191 -5.96 14.19 -21.12
CA GLY A 191 -5.66 15.42 -20.37
C GLY A 191 -6.87 16.11 -19.74
N LYS A 192 -8.06 15.47 -19.77
CA LYS A 192 -9.32 16.02 -19.24
C LYS A 192 -9.45 15.71 -17.75
N PHE A 193 -8.58 16.28 -16.92
CA PHE A 193 -8.47 15.96 -15.50
C PHE A 193 -9.78 16.19 -14.72
N ALA A 194 -10.45 17.33 -14.93
CA ALA A 194 -11.69 17.63 -14.21
C ALA A 194 -12.81 16.62 -14.54
N ASP A 195 -12.97 16.30 -15.83
CA ASP A 195 -13.95 15.32 -16.30
C ASP A 195 -13.64 13.91 -15.77
N ALA A 196 -12.36 13.52 -15.82
CA ALA A 196 -11.88 12.25 -15.27
C ALA A 196 -12.22 12.12 -13.78
N THR A 197 -11.94 13.13 -12.96
CA THR A 197 -12.25 13.10 -11.53
C THR A 197 -13.76 13.00 -11.27
N ASN A 198 -14.57 13.78 -11.98
CA ASN A 198 -16.03 13.76 -11.79
C ASN A 198 -16.62 12.41 -12.22
N THR A 199 -16.15 11.86 -13.33
CA THR A 199 -16.59 10.55 -13.84
C THR A 199 -16.15 9.43 -12.89
N MET A 200 -14.91 9.48 -12.41
CA MET A 200 -14.38 8.51 -11.47
C MET A 200 -15.11 8.55 -10.13
N ALA A 201 -15.48 9.74 -9.64
CA ALA A 201 -16.26 9.87 -8.42
C ALA A 201 -17.63 9.19 -8.52
N ARG A 202 -18.31 9.30 -9.67
CA ARG A 202 -19.55 8.56 -9.93
C ARG A 202 -19.31 7.04 -9.94
N ALA A 203 -18.22 6.58 -10.54
CA ALA A 203 -17.88 5.15 -10.56
C ALA A 203 -17.66 4.60 -9.14
N VAL A 204 -16.88 5.30 -8.32
CA VAL A 204 -16.62 4.92 -6.92
C VAL A 204 -17.91 4.89 -6.10
N GLU A 205 -18.80 5.87 -6.28
CA GLU A 205 -20.07 5.93 -5.56
C GLU A 205 -20.98 4.74 -5.88
N ILE A 206 -21.09 4.37 -7.16
CA ILE A 206 -21.86 3.19 -7.57
C ILE A 206 -21.24 1.91 -6.97
N MET A 207 -19.92 1.76 -6.98
CA MET A 207 -19.26 0.57 -6.39
C MET A 207 -19.45 0.46 -4.88
N LYS A 208 -19.61 1.58 -4.18
CA LYS A 208 -19.83 1.60 -2.74
C LYS A 208 -21.28 1.32 -2.34
N THR A 209 -22.24 1.66 -3.20
CA THR A 209 -23.67 1.64 -2.86
C THR A 209 -24.43 0.49 -3.53
N SER A 210 -23.90 -0.10 -4.60
CA SER A 210 -24.57 -1.16 -5.33
C SER A 210 -24.27 -2.54 -4.75
N PRO A 211 -25.30 -3.37 -4.48
CA PRO A 211 -25.15 -4.77 -4.08
C PRO A 211 -24.30 -5.62 -5.04
N ALA A 212 -24.15 -5.20 -6.30
CA ALA A 212 -23.33 -5.90 -7.28
C ALA A 212 -21.82 -5.85 -6.95
N TYR A 213 -21.38 -4.93 -6.09
CA TYR A 213 -19.98 -4.71 -5.74
C TYR A 213 -19.70 -4.78 -4.24
N THR A 214 -20.73 -4.96 -3.41
CA THR A 214 -20.62 -5.10 -1.96
C THR A 214 -21.01 -6.52 -1.57
N SER A 215 -20.18 -7.22 -0.79
CA SER A 215 -20.50 -8.55 -0.27
C SER A 215 -21.72 -8.51 0.65
N HIS A 216 -22.60 -9.52 0.60
CA HIS A 216 -23.66 -9.67 1.60
C HIS A 216 -23.06 -10.20 2.92
N GLU A 217 -23.54 -9.71 4.06
CA GLU A 217 -23.18 -10.29 5.36
C GLU A 217 -23.61 -11.77 5.40
N GLY A 218 -22.69 -12.68 5.74
CA GLY A 218 -22.94 -14.12 5.86
C GLY A 218 -22.57 -14.97 4.63
N GLU A 219 -22.02 -14.39 3.56
CA GLU A 219 -21.52 -15.14 2.40
C GLU A 219 -20.06 -15.59 2.62
N GLU A 220 -19.85 -16.67 3.40
CA GLU A 220 -18.53 -17.30 3.65
C GLU A 220 -17.88 -17.95 2.41
N TRP A 221 -18.58 -18.02 1.27
CA TRP A 221 -18.04 -18.59 0.03
C TRP A 221 -17.05 -17.66 -0.70
N ALA A 222 -16.89 -16.42 -0.23
CA ALA A 222 -15.93 -15.44 -0.73
C ALA A 222 -14.56 -15.53 -0.02
N THR A 223 -14.08 -16.74 0.29
CA THR A 223 -12.99 -16.93 1.25
C THR A 223 -11.58 -16.95 0.68
N GLU A 224 -11.32 -17.05 -0.63
CA GLU A 224 -9.93 -17.00 -1.13
C GLU A 224 -9.66 -16.22 -2.44
N ASP A 225 -10.57 -16.15 -3.44
CA ASP A 225 -10.15 -15.69 -4.79
C ASP A 225 -10.96 -14.55 -5.46
N LEU A 226 -12.12 -14.15 -4.96
CA LEU A 226 -13.03 -13.22 -5.66
C LEU A 226 -13.69 -12.25 -4.69
N PHE A 227 -12.99 -11.19 -4.32
CA PHE A 227 -13.48 -10.33 -3.26
C PHE A 227 -14.00 -8.95 -3.73
N ALA A 228 -15.13 -8.54 -3.14
CA ALA A 228 -15.50 -7.14 -2.93
C ALA A 228 -14.58 -6.42 -1.90
N LYS A 229 -13.85 -7.18 -1.08
CA LYS A 229 -12.76 -6.81 -0.17
C LYS A 229 -11.54 -7.72 -0.43
N GLY A 230 -10.77 -7.49 -1.49
CA GLY A 230 -9.58 -8.28 -1.88
C GLY A 230 -8.78 -8.80 -0.69
N GLU A 231 -8.03 -9.90 -0.87
CA GLU A 231 -6.95 -10.33 0.05
C GLU A 231 -6.08 -9.13 0.49
N TYR A 232 -5.99 -8.11 -0.39
CA TYR A 232 -5.49 -6.78 -0.08
C TYR A 232 -6.53 -5.67 -0.29
N TRP A 233 -7.07 -5.48 -1.50
CA TRP A 233 -8.01 -4.39 -1.83
C TRP A 233 -9.18 -4.84 -2.72
N GLY A 234 -10.40 -4.50 -2.32
CA GLY A 234 -11.62 -4.71 -3.11
C GLY A 234 -11.81 -3.73 -4.28
N PHE A 235 -12.82 -3.95 -5.13
CA PHE A 235 -13.11 -3.07 -6.27
C PHE A 235 -13.28 -1.60 -5.88
N ALA A 236 -14.07 -1.34 -4.84
CA ALA A 236 -14.29 0.03 -4.34
C ALA A 236 -13.01 0.66 -3.78
N SER A 237 -12.14 -0.12 -3.12
CA SER A 237 -10.83 0.34 -2.63
C SER A 237 -9.91 0.69 -3.80
N ARG A 238 -9.76 -0.20 -4.79
CA ARG A 238 -8.97 0.04 -6.01
C ARG A 238 -9.43 1.30 -6.76
N ALA A 239 -10.75 1.45 -6.94
CA ALA A 239 -11.33 2.62 -7.57
C ALA A 239 -11.13 3.89 -6.73
N SER A 240 -11.15 3.79 -5.40
CA SER A 240 -10.84 4.90 -4.48
C SER A 240 -9.39 5.37 -4.63
N GLY A 241 -8.44 4.47 -4.91
CA GLY A 241 -7.03 4.82 -5.17
C GLY A 241 -6.86 5.68 -6.43
N ASP A 242 -7.48 5.25 -7.53
CA ASP A 242 -7.51 6.04 -8.78
C ASP A 242 -8.17 7.42 -8.58
N LEU A 243 -9.28 7.49 -7.84
CA LEU A 243 -9.92 8.78 -7.51
C LEU A 243 -9.03 9.65 -6.61
N GLY A 244 -8.37 9.05 -5.62
CA GLY A 244 -7.42 9.72 -4.72
C GLY A 244 -6.26 10.34 -5.47
N GLY A 245 -5.65 9.59 -6.38
CA GLY A 245 -4.61 10.09 -7.28
C GLY A 245 -5.10 11.26 -8.13
N LEU A 246 -6.28 11.15 -8.75
CA LEU A 246 -6.87 12.24 -9.54
C LEU A 246 -7.11 13.52 -8.71
N ARG A 247 -7.56 13.38 -7.46
CA ARG A 247 -7.75 14.51 -6.53
C ARG A 247 -6.41 15.13 -6.13
N LEU A 248 -5.37 14.33 -5.88
CA LEU A 248 -4.01 14.84 -5.65
C LEU A 248 -3.50 15.65 -6.85
N ALA A 249 -3.65 15.12 -8.06
CA ALA A 249 -3.21 15.79 -9.29
C ALA A 249 -3.97 17.11 -9.55
N ARG A 250 -5.19 17.26 -9.05
CA ARG A 250 -5.95 18.52 -9.07
C ARG A 250 -5.59 19.49 -7.95
N GLY A 251 -4.92 19.02 -6.90
CA GLY A 251 -4.65 19.79 -5.70
C GLY A 251 -5.80 19.79 -4.68
N ASP A 252 -6.75 18.88 -4.81
CA ASP A 252 -7.90 18.70 -3.91
C ASP A 252 -7.48 17.81 -2.72
N PHE A 253 -6.50 18.27 -1.92
CA PHE A 253 -5.74 17.40 -1.00
C PHE A 253 -6.57 16.79 0.15
N VAL A 254 -7.44 17.56 0.80
CA VAL A 254 -8.31 17.04 1.87
C VAL A 254 -9.29 16.01 1.31
N GLN A 255 -9.82 16.25 0.12
CA GLN A 255 -10.70 15.34 -0.59
C GLN A 255 -9.95 14.08 -1.06
N ALA A 256 -8.66 14.19 -1.36
CA ALA A 256 -7.80 13.04 -1.67
C ALA A 256 -7.56 12.18 -0.42
N LEU A 257 -7.24 12.79 0.73
CA LEU A 257 -7.15 12.06 2.00
C LEU A 257 -8.46 11.31 2.28
N ASP A 258 -9.60 12.01 2.19
CA ASP A 258 -10.90 11.41 2.52
C ASP A 258 -11.24 10.18 1.68
N VAL A 259 -11.00 10.22 0.37
CA VAL A 259 -11.31 9.07 -0.49
C VAL A 259 -10.36 7.90 -0.25
N LEU A 260 -9.06 8.16 -0.05
CA LEU A 260 -8.06 7.12 0.22
C LEU A 260 -8.31 6.47 1.60
N PHE A 261 -8.54 7.30 2.61
CA PHE A 261 -8.83 6.88 3.98
C PHE A 261 -10.10 6.03 4.06
N ARG A 262 -11.21 6.49 3.47
CA ARG A 262 -12.46 5.71 3.40
C ARG A 262 -12.35 4.49 2.47
N GLY A 263 -11.38 4.48 1.56
CA GLY A 263 -11.04 3.34 0.71
C GLY A 263 -10.19 2.28 1.41
N GLN A 264 -9.80 2.50 2.67
CA GLN A 264 -8.85 1.66 3.44
C GLN A 264 -7.47 1.53 2.75
N LEU A 265 -7.06 2.57 2.02
CA LEU A 265 -5.74 2.66 1.39
C LEU A 265 -4.80 3.41 2.32
N TRP A 266 -4.37 2.74 3.39
CA TRP A 266 -3.70 3.38 4.51
C TRP A 266 -2.38 4.08 4.11
N GLU A 267 -1.52 3.41 3.35
CA GLU A 267 -0.21 3.96 2.97
C GLU A 267 -0.34 5.26 2.17
N ASP A 268 -1.25 5.28 1.20
CA ASP A 268 -1.57 6.48 0.41
C ASP A 268 -2.20 7.56 1.29
N ALA A 269 -3.17 7.20 2.16
CA ALA A 269 -3.81 8.14 3.07
C ALA A 269 -2.79 8.76 4.05
N ALA A 270 -1.89 7.96 4.61
CA ALA A 270 -0.82 8.37 5.50
C ALA A 270 0.17 9.31 4.78
N PHE A 271 0.56 8.99 3.55
CA PHE A 271 1.37 9.89 2.73
C PHE A 271 0.70 11.25 2.56
N VAL A 272 -0.58 11.28 2.19
CA VAL A 272 -1.32 12.53 1.99
C VAL A 272 -1.44 13.31 3.31
N ALA A 273 -1.81 12.64 4.39
CA ALA A 273 -1.93 13.22 5.72
C ALA A 273 -0.60 13.82 6.24
N GLU A 274 0.49 13.07 6.13
CA GLU A 274 1.78 13.42 6.73
C GLU A 274 2.63 14.34 5.85
N ARG A 275 2.57 14.14 4.52
CA ARG A 275 3.49 14.80 3.58
C ARG A 275 2.82 15.92 2.78
N VAL A 276 1.51 15.86 2.53
CA VAL A 276 0.84 16.80 1.62
C VAL A 276 -0.02 17.82 2.37
N LEU A 277 -0.88 17.40 3.30
CA LEU A 277 -1.71 18.33 4.07
C LEU A 277 -0.85 19.23 4.95
N THR A 278 -1.33 20.45 5.19
CA THR A 278 -0.87 21.22 6.35
C THR A 278 -1.37 20.58 7.63
N THR A 279 -0.68 20.84 8.73
CA THR A 279 -1.05 20.34 10.06
C THR A 279 -2.44 20.81 10.48
N ASN A 280 -2.83 22.03 10.11
CA ASN A 280 -4.17 22.55 10.43
C ASN A 280 -5.26 21.88 9.59
N GLU A 281 -5.03 21.61 8.30
CA GLU A 281 -5.96 20.83 7.46
C GLU A 281 -6.13 19.41 8.01
N LEU A 282 -5.03 18.73 8.37
CA LEU A 282 -5.08 17.39 8.95
C LEU A 282 -5.81 17.39 10.29
N LYS A 283 -5.50 18.35 11.18
CA LYS A 283 -6.17 18.49 12.47
C LYS A 283 -7.68 18.69 12.31
N GLN A 284 -8.10 19.61 11.43
CA GLN A 284 -9.52 19.83 11.14
C GLN A 284 -10.21 18.58 10.60
N TYR A 285 -9.55 17.83 9.72
CA TYR A 285 -10.08 16.57 9.19
C TYR A 285 -10.27 15.53 10.30
N VAL A 286 -9.23 15.31 11.12
CA VAL A 286 -9.25 14.34 12.23
C VAL A 286 -10.29 14.70 13.29
N ASP A 287 -10.43 15.98 13.63
CA ASP A 287 -11.41 16.46 14.62
C ASP A 287 -12.85 16.33 14.12
N ALA A 288 -13.07 16.37 12.81
CA ALA A 288 -14.37 16.21 12.18
C ALA A 288 -14.76 14.74 11.93
N LEU A 289 -13.85 13.78 12.15
CA LEU A 289 -14.17 12.36 12.00
C LEU A 289 -15.23 11.94 13.04
N PRO A 290 -16.23 11.15 12.63
CA PRO A 290 -17.23 10.66 13.57
C PRO A 290 -16.57 9.75 14.60
N THR A 291 -17.04 9.83 15.85
CA THR A 291 -16.70 8.83 16.86
C THR A 291 -17.34 7.50 16.46
N THR A 292 -16.51 6.51 16.18
CA THR A 292 -16.93 5.15 15.84
C THR A 292 -16.57 4.21 16.98
N GLU A 293 -17.38 3.19 17.23
CA GLU A 293 -16.95 2.10 18.11
C GLU A 293 -15.71 1.43 17.52
N PRO A 294 -14.73 1.04 18.35
CA PRO A 294 -13.57 0.29 17.87
C PRO A 294 -14.04 -0.98 17.13
N PRO A 295 -13.42 -1.32 15.99
CA PRO A 295 -13.76 -2.53 15.27
C PRO A 295 -13.50 -3.77 16.13
N LYS A 296 -14.34 -4.79 16.00
CA LYS A 296 -14.16 -6.08 16.69
C LYS A 296 -12.92 -6.83 16.20
N GLU A 297 -12.61 -6.70 14.91
CA GLU A 297 -11.47 -7.29 14.23
C GLU A 297 -10.85 -6.26 13.26
N GLY A 298 -9.53 -6.32 13.09
CA GLY A 298 -8.78 -5.39 12.22
C GLY A 298 -8.35 -4.10 12.91
N GLU A 299 -7.69 -3.22 12.14
CA GLU A 299 -7.17 -1.96 12.65
C GLU A 299 -8.24 -0.87 12.79
N ASP A 300 -8.16 -0.09 13.88
CA ASP A 300 -8.90 1.17 14.02
C ASP A 300 -8.17 2.30 13.28
N TYR A 301 -8.53 2.51 12.01
CA TYR A 301 -7.96 3.57 11.18
C TYR A 301 -8.20 4.99 11.73
N ASN A 302 -9.29 5.24 12.45
CA ASN A 302 -9.54 6.54 13.07
C ASN A 302 -8.53 6.80 14.19
N LYS A 303 -8.27 5.81 15.04
CA LYS A 303 -7.22 5.87 16.07
C LYS A 303 -5.83 6.00 15.45
N LYS A 304 -5.55 5.26 14.37
CA LYS A 304 -4.27 5.30 13.65
C LYS A 304 -3.99 6.69 13.06
N LEU A 305 -4.98 7.33 12.42
CA LEU A 305 -4.84 8.68 11.87
C LEU A 305 -4.70 9.76 12.96
N ARG A 306 -5.41 9.62 14.09
CA ARG A 306 -5.21 10.45 15.28
C ARG A 306 -3.77 10.36 15.78
N TYR A 307 -3.24 9.15 15.90
CA TYR A 307 -1.88 8.95 16.38
C TYR A 307 -0.82 9.52 15.42
N LEU A 308 -1.00 9.35 14.10
CA LEU A 308 -0.15 10.00 13.09
C LEU A 308 -0.13 11.52 13.27
N LEU A 309 -1.30 12.15 13.45
CA LEU A 309 -1.39 13.59 13.73
C LEU A 309 -0.64 13.95 15.02
N GLY A 310 -0.81 13.18 16.10
CA GLY A 310 -0.11 13.40 17.37
C GLY A 310 1.42 13.42 17.19
N ARG A 311 1.98 12.42 16.51
CA ARG A 311 3.43 12.36 16.24
C ARG A 311 3.93 13.50 15.36
N ARG A 312 3.13 13.90 14.36
CA ARG A 312 3.43 15.08 13.55
C ARG A 312 3.46 16.37 14.37
N LEU A 313 2.51 16.55 15.29
CA LEU A 313 2.47 17.72 16.17
C LEU A 313 3.70 17.78 17.08
N VAL A 314 4.20 16.64 17.57
CA VAL A 314 5.46 16.60 18.33
C VAL A 314 6.66 17.01 17.48
N ARG A 315 6.78 16.53 16.23
CA ARG A 315 7.85 16.97 15.29
C ARG A 315 7.82 18.47 14.99
N GLU A 316 6.65 19.09 15.08
CA GLU A 316 6.44 20.52 14.83
C GLU A 316 6.48 21.37 16.11
N ASP A 317 6.94 20.79 17.23
CA ASP A 317 7.01 21.44 18.56
C ASP A 317 5.67 21.95 19.11
N ARG A 318 4.54 21.41 18.59
CA ARG A 318 3.17 21.74 19.01
C ARG A 318 2.69 20.81 20.13
N TYR A 319 3.48 20.69 21.20
CA TYR A 319 3.28 19.65 22.21
C TYR A 319 1.93 19.73 22.94
N ALA A 320 1.44 20.94 23.24
CA ALA A 320 0.15 21.12 23.90
C ALA A 320 -1.02 20.63 23.05
N ASP A 321 -0.91 20.71 21.72
CA ASP A 321 -1.91 20.15 20.82
C ASP A 321 -1.78 18.63 20.70
N ALA A 322 -0.55 18.10 20.74
CA ALA A 322 -0.24 16.68 20.53
C ALA A 322 -0.81 15.76 21.61
N GLU A 323 -0.88 16.23 22.86
CA GLU A 323 -1.30 15.46 24.03
C GLU A 323 -2.62 14.72 23.84
N GLN A 324 -3.62 15.36 23.23
CA GLN A 324 -4.95 14.77 23.00
C GLN A 324 -4.99 13.71 21.89
N TYR A 325 -3.92 13.58 21.10
CA TYR A 325 -3.86 12.69 19.94
C TYR A 325 -2.92 11.51 20.13
N LEU A 326 -2.01 11.55 21.12
CA LEU A 326 -1.18 10.41 21.45
C LEU A 326 -1.97 9.38 22.27
N PRO A 327 -1.89 8.09 21.90
CA PRO A 327 -2.53 7.04 22.67
C PRO A 327 -1.78 6.83 24.00
N GLN A 328 -2.50 6.37 25.03
CA GLN A 328 -1.85 5.86 26.24
C GLN A 328 -0.94 4.66 25.90
N PRO A 329 0.25 4.56 26.53
CA PRO A 329 0.79 5.45 27.57
C PRO A 329 1.69 6.59 27.03
N TYR A 330 1.72 6.83 25.71
CA TYR A 330 2.61 7.81 25.10
C TYR A 330 2.23 9.28 25.37
N ASP A 331 0.99 9.54 25.79
CA ASP A 331 0.57 10.81 26.40
C ASP A 331 1.45 11.15 27.62
N LYS A 332 1.69 10.18 28.52
CA LYS A 332 2.53 10.36 29.72
C LYS A 332 4.01 10.43 29.41
N VAL A 333 4.46 9.72 28.37
CA VAL A 333 5.83 9.86 27.87
C VAL A 333 6.05 11.27 27.30
N LEU A 334 5.08 11.80 26.54
CA LEU A 334 5.13 13.18 26.04
C LEU A 334 5.16 14.21 27.17
N GLU A 335 4.33 14.06 28.21
CA GLU A 335 4.34 14.94 29.39
C GLU A 335 5.76 15.04 30.00
N LYS A 336 6.42 13.89 30.21
CA LYS A 336 7.79 13.83 30.75
C LYS A 336 8.81 14.43 29.78
N TYR A 337 8.69 14.17 28.49
CA TYR A 337 9.55 14.75 27.45
C TYR A 337 9.45 16.28 27.42
N VAL A 338 8.23 16.83 27.42
CA VAL A 338 7.98 18.28 27.43
C VAL A 338 8.50 18.93 28.70
N LYS A 339 8.30 18.30 29.86
CA LYS A 339 8.86 18.79 31.13
C LYS A 339 10.38 18.87 31.06
N ALA A 340 11.04 17.81 30.59
CA ALA A 340 12.49 17.74 30.46
C ALA A 340 13.03 18.84 29.51
N LEU A 341 12.36 19.09 28.38
CA LEU A 341 12.69 20.20 27.49
C LEU A 341 12.56 21.57 28.17
N LYS A 342 11.46 21.80 28.90
CA LYS A 342 11.22 23.05 29.64
C LYS A 342 12.28 23.30 30.71
N ASP A 343 12.60 22.28 31.50
CA ASP A 343 13.61 22.37 32.56
C ASP A 343 15.01 22.60 31.96
N GLY A 344 15.34 21.92 30.86
CA GLY A 344 16.59 22.15 30.13
C GLY A 344 16.80 23.59 29.64
N ALA A 345 15.70 24.24 29.23
CA ALA A 345 15.68 25.63 28.79
C ALA A 345 15.60 26.65 29.96
N ASN A 346 15.26 26.21 31.17
CA ASN A 346 15.02 27.10 32.31
C ASN A 346 16.33 27.62 32.91
N GLU A 347 16.70 28.87 32.59
CA GLU A 347 17.93 29.51 33.08
C GLU A 347 17.99 29.75 34.59
N LYS A 348 16.86 29.58 35.31
CA LYS A 348 16.84 29.65 36.77
C LYS A 348 17.41 28.40 37.45
N LEU A 349 17.45 27.28 36.73
CA LEU A 349 18.08 26.06 37.21
C LEU A 349 19.60 26.11 36.99
N SER A 350 20.35 25.39 37.82
CA SER A 350 21.79 25.25 37.65
C SER A 350 22.14 24.59 36.31
N LYS A 351 23.36 24.82 35.83
CA LYS A 351 23.84 24.19 34.59
C LYS A 351 23.74 22.67 34.63
N THR A 352 24.03 22.05 35.78
CA THR A 352 23.95 20.61 35.98
C THR A 352 22.50 20.11 35.92
N GLU A 353 21.56 20.77 36.60
CA GLU A 353 20.13 20.40 36.53
C GLU A 353 19.59 20.51 35.11
N ARG A 354 19.95 21.58 34.40
CA ARG A 354 19.58 21.76 32.98
C ARG A 354 20.21 20.69 32.08
N ALA A 355 21.46 20.33 32.32
CA ALA A 355 22.15 19.27 31.58
C ALA A 355 21.45 17.93 31.77
N HIS A 356 21.10 17.57 33.01
CA HIS A 356 20.36 16.34 33.29
C HIS A 356 18.99 16.36 32.60
N ALA A 357 18.22 17.45 32.71
CA ALA A 357 16.92 17.56 32.05
C ALA A 357 17.03 17.44 30.51
N LEU A 358 18.01 18.09 29.88
CA LEU A 358 18.25 17.94 28.44
C LEU A 358 18.64 16.51 28.07
N PHE A 359 19.40 15.82 28.92
CA PHE A 359 19.78 14.44 28.71
C PHE A 359 18.59 13.48 28.90
N THR A 360 17.70 13.72 29.86
CA THR A 360 16.42 13.00 29.99
C THR A 360 15.57 13.17 28.73
N ALA A 361 15.46 14.40 28.19
CA ALA A 361 14.74 14.64 26.94
C ALA A 361 15.40 13.90 25.76
N ALA A 362 16.74 13.89 25.71
CA ALA A 362 17.50 13.15 24.70
C ALA A 362 17.24 11.63 24.79
N TRP A 363 17.21 11.08 26.00
CA TRP A 363 16.95 9.67 26.25
C TRP A 363 15.55 9.27 25.76
N LEU A 364 14.52 10.02 26.15
CA LEU A 364 13.15 9.82 25.68
C LEU A 364 13.03 9.92 24.15
N ALA A 365 13.66 10.92 23.53
CA ALA A 365 13.71 11.03 22.08
C ALA A 365 14.42 9.85 21.42
N ARG A 366 15.40 9.22 22.07
CA ARG A 366 16.12 8.06 21.52
C ARG A 366 15.29 6.78 21.60
N TYR A 367 14.64 6.53 22.72
CA TYR A 367 14.06 5.22 23.05
C TYR A 367 12.55 5.16 22.86
N ASP A 368 11.84 6.29 22.90
CA ASP A 368 10.41 6.40 22.65
C ASP A 368 10.11 7.33 21.45
N GLY A 369 11.14 7.76 20.71
CA GLY A 369 11.02 8.72 19.62
C GLY A 369 10.25 8.21 18.40
N MET A 370 10.21 6.90 18.16
CA MET A 370 9.41 6.32 17.07
C MET A 370 7.92 6.57 17.34
N GLU A 371 7.52 6.39 18.60
CA GLU A 371 6.15 6.53 19.09
C GLU A 371 5.78 7.98 19.40
N LEU A 372 6.73 8.81 19.82
CA LEU A 372 6.48 10.24 20.04
C LEU A 372 6.48 11.05 18.75
N MET A 373 7.35 10.72 17.79
CA MET A 373 7.62 11.62 16.67
C MET A 373 8.04 10.92 15.36
N GLY A 374 7.98 9.59 15.27
CA GLY A 374 8.31 8.87 14.03
C GLY A 374 7.35 9.18 12.88
N THR A 375 7.82 9.15 11.64
CA THR A 375 6.95 9.27 10.45
C THR A 375 6.22 7.96 10.16
N GLU A 376 4.99 8.03 9.64
CA GLU A 376 4.21 6.83 9.32
C GLU A 376 4.88 6.00 8.22
N GLY A 377 5.23 6.66 7.11
CA GLY A 377 6.05 6.10 6.04
C GLY A 377 7.51 6.54 6.15
N ALA A 378 8.17 6.72 5.02
CA ALA A 378 9.53 7.25 4.97
C ALA A 378 9.67 8.63 5.66
N PRO A 379 10.76 8.88 6.40
CA PRO A 379 11.95 8.04 6.46
C PRO A 379 11.95 6.95 7.56
N ASP A 380 11.07 7.00 8.56
CA ASP A 380 11.16 6.10 9.72
C ASP A 380 10.41 4.77 9.55
N ALA A 381 9.37 4.74 8.72
CA ALA A 381 8.51 3.59 8.47
C ALA A 381 7.87 3.03 9.74
N PHE A 382 7.16 3.88 10.50
CA PHE A 382 6.44 3.46 11.70
C PHE A 382 5.41 2.35 11.43
N ALA A 383 4.75 2.37 10.26
CA ALA A 383 3.81 1.32 9.87
C ALA A 383 4.44 -0.09 9.93
N GLU A 384 5.75 -0.18 9.72
CA GLU A 384 6.56 -1.41 9.78
C GLU A 384 7.34 -1.55 11.10
N SER A 385 6.97 -0.78 12.12
CA SER A 385 7.72 -0.64 13.39
C SER A 385 9.18 -0.22 13.20
N GLY A 386 9.50 0.38 12.05
CA GLY A 386 10.87 0.69 11.63
C GLY A 386 11.71 -0.53 11.25
N SER A 387 11.13 -1.73 11.13
CA SER A 387 11.85 -2.97 10.76
C SER A 387 12.28 -2.95 9.29
N PHE A 388 11.42 -2.43 8.42
CA PHE A 388 11.65 -2.33 6.98
C PHE A 388 11.70 -0.88 6.52
N GLU A 389 12.34 -0.64 5.37
CA GLU A 389 12.26 0.65 4.68
C GLU A 389 11.04 0.65 3.77
N MET A 390 10.26 1.71 3.81
CA MET A 390 9.16 1.93 2.88
C MET A 390 9.60 2.82 1.72
N PRO A 391 8.97 2.70 0.53
CA PRO A 391 9.18 3.64 -0.56
C PRO A 391 9.01 5.10 -0.11
N ASP A 392 9.96 5.96 -0.50
CA ASP A 392 9.85 7.40 -0.26
C ASP A 392 8.94 8.03 -1.31
N LEU A 393 7.62 7.88 -1.10
CA LEU A 393 6.60 8.44 -1.98
C LEU A 393 6.78 9.95 -2.17
N ALA A 394 7.24 10.69 -1.15
CA ALA A 394 7.48 12.13 -1.30
C ALA A 394 8.60 12.42 -2.31
N LYS A 395 9.67 11.62 -2.32
CA LYS A 395 10.75 11.72 -3.32
C LYS A 395 10.29 11.29 -4.70
N GLU A 396 9.53 10.21 -4.82
CA GLU A 396 9.00 9.72 -6.10
C GLU A 396 8.02 10.72 -6.75
N ARG A 397 7.14 11.31 -5.94
CA ARG A 397 6.23 12.36 -6.38
C ARG A 397 6.98 13.61 -6.83
N ARG A 398 8.06 14.00 -6.13
CA ARG A 398 8.93 15.12 -6.51
C ARG A 398 9.71 14.89 -7.80
N SER A 399 10.27 13.69 -7.99
CA SER A 399 11.01 13.33 -9.20
C SER A 399 10.10 13.07 -10.40
N GLY A 400 8.83 12.70 -10.15
CA GLY A 400 7.92 12.21 -11.17
C GLY A 400 8.29 10.81 -11.68
N ALA A 401 9.08 10.05 -10.91
CA ALA A 401 9.52 8.70 -11.24
C ALA A 401 9.79 7.87 -9.98
N TYR A 402 9.36 6.62 -9.99
CA TYR A 402 9.66 5.65 -8.93
C TYR A 402 10.88 4.79 -9.31
N GLN A 403 11.47 4.11 -8.33
CA GLN A 403 12.59 3.21 -8.54
C GLN A 403 12.13 1.76 -8.39
N THR A 404 12.58 0.89 -9.29
CA THR A 404 12.34 -0.55 -9.22
C THR A 404 13.63 -1.31 -9.47
N LEU A 405 13.68 -2.61 -9.16
CA LEU A 405 14.84 -3.43 -9.47
C LEU A 405 15.03 -3.51 -11.00
N ALA A 406 16.28 -3.39 -11.45
CA ALA A 406 16.64 -3.68 -12.81
C ALA A 406 16.80 -5.20 -12.96
N TYR A 407 16.12 -5.78 -13.94
CA TYR A 407 16.24 -7.20 -14.29
C TYR A 407 16.96 -7.35 -15.63
N ASP A 408 17.74 -8.41 -15.79
CA ASP A 408 18.33 -8.79 -17.08
C ASP A 408 17.28 -9.45 -18.00
N LYS A 409 17.70 -9.87 -19.20
CA LYS A 409 16.80 -10.48 -20.20
C LYS A 409 16.27 -11.84 -19.75
N GLU A 410 16.94 -12.46 -18.80
CA GLU A 410 16.63 -13.75 -18.21
C GLU A 410 15.78 -13.61 -16.93
N GLY A 411 15.36 -12.38 -16.57
CA GLY A 411 14.49 -12.10 -15.43
C GLY A 411 15.22 -12.14 -14.08
N LYS A 412 16.55 -12.07 -14.06
CA LYS A 412 17.33 -12.03 -12.81
C LYS A 412 17.64 -10.59 -12.42
N ALA A 413 17.52 -10.30 -11.13
CA ALA A 413 17.89 -9.00 -10.58
C ALA A 413 19.36 -8.71 -10.91
N SER A 414 19.60 -7.53 -11.47
CA SER A 414 20.94 -7.05 -11.81
C SER A 414 21.58 -6.40 -10.59
N TYR A 415 22.87 -6.65 -10.39
CA TYR A 415 23.65 -6.05 -9.29
C TYR A 415 24.80 -5.20 -9.85
N ASP A 416 25.22 -4.18 -9.10
CA ASP A 416 26.41 -3.38 -9.38
C ASP A 416 27.69 -4.14 -8.98
N GLU A 417 28.85 -3.53 -9.25
CA GLU A 417 30.16 -4.12 -8.94
C GLU A 417 30.40 -4.35 -7.44
N ASN A 418 29.61 -3.72 -6.57
CA ASN A 418 29.67 -3.84 -5.12
C ASN A 418 28.60 -4.81 -4.58
N GLY A 419 27.83 -5.48 -5.44
CA GLY A 419 26.77 -6.40 -5.05
C GLY A 419 25.47 -5.74 -4.61
N ASN A 420 25.28 -4.44 -4.86
CA ASN A 420 24.01 -3.77 -4.59
C ASN A 420 23.06 -3.94 -5.78
N PRO A 421 21.74 -4.08 -5.56
CA PRO A 421 20.78 -4.15 -6.65
C PRO A 421 20.82 -2.87 -7.50
N LYS A 422 20.91 -3.04 -8.82
CA LYS A 422 20.76 -1.93 -9.76
C LYS A 422 19.29 -1.51 -9.77
N MET A 423 19.06 -0.22 -9.61
CA MET A 423 17.72 0.36 -9.67
C MET A 423 17.46 0.95 -11.07
N LYS A 424 16.24 0.75 -11.57
CA LYS A 424 15.69 1.35 -12.79
C LYS A 424 14.70 2.43 -12.39
N SER A 425 14.85 3.62 -12.97
CA SER A 425 13.87 4.69 -12.82
C SER A 425 12.72 4.52 -13.81
N VAL A 426 11.49 4.50 -13.31
CA VAL A 426 10.27 4.37 -14.10
C VAL A 426 9.43 5.64 -13.97
N PRO A 427 9.08 6.33 -15.07
CA PRO A 427 8.24 7.52 -15.01
C PRO A 427 6.87 7.22 -14.39
N ALA A 428 6.44 8.07 -13.44
CA ALA A 428 5.11 7.98 -12.87
C ALA A 428 4.06 8.38 -13.92
N VAL A 429 3.04 7.54 -14.11
CA VAL A 429 1.95 7.79 -15.06
C VAL A 429 1.15 9.05 -14.68
N LEU A 430 0.87 9.20 -13.39
CA LEU A 430 0.20 10.37 -12.84
C LEU A 430 1.21 11.26 -12.12
N LYS A 431 1.59 12.38 -12.73
CA LYS A 431 2.56 13.31 -12.15
C LYS A 431 1.96 14.14 -11.01
N ALA A 432 2.83 14.59 -10.10
CA ALA A 432 2.45 15.54 -9.05
C ALA A 432 2.10 16.91 -9.62
N SER A 433 1.11 17.56 -9.03
CA SER A 433 0.75 18.93 -9.39
C SER A 433 1.77 19.92 -8.82
N ALA A 434 1.87 21.12 -9.39
CA ALA A 434 2.76 22.15 -8.84
C ALA A 434 2.44 22.49 -7.38
N LYS A 435 1.14 22.49 -7.02
CA LYS A 435 0.68 22.68 -5.64
C LYS A 435 1.15 21.57 -4.72
N GLU A 436 1.13 20.33 -5.19
CA GLU A 436 1.58 19.18 -4.40
C GLU A 436 3.09 19.24 -4.17
N ILE A 437 3.87 19.55 -5.21
CA ILE A 437 5.32 19.76 -5.08
C ILE A 437 5.62 20.87 -4.07
N GLN A 438 4.88 21.97 -4.11
CA GLN A 438 5.00 23.04 -3.12
C GLN A 438 4.74 22.53 -1.70
N ARG A 439 3.64 21.79 -1.48
CA ARG A 439 3.33 21.18 -0.17
C ARG A 439 4.43 20.23 0.31
N LEU A 440 4.94 19.36 -0.56
CA LEU A 440 6.01 18.40 -0.22
C LEU A 440 7.31 19.10 0.18
N ASN A 441 7.61 20.26 -0.40
CA ASN A 441 8.76 21.07 -0.05
C ASN A 441 8.54 21.83 1.27
N THR A 442 7.34 22.38 1.49
CA THR A 442 7.00 23.09 2.73
C THR A 442 6.95 22.15 3.93
N ASN A 443 6.38 20.95 3.77
CA ASN A 443 6.22 19.97 4.84
C ASN A 443 7.43 19.04 4.95
N LYS A 444 8.62 19.43 4.49
CA LYS A 444 9.79 18.55 4.49
C LYS A 444 10.14 18.08 5.91
N ILE A 445 10.39 16.79 6.08
CA ILE A 445 10.87 16.23 7.35
C ILE A 445 12.31 16.69 7.58
N SER A 446 12.62 17.08 8.81
CA SER A 446 13.95 17.56 9.17
C SER A 446 14.39 16.97 10.52
N PRO A 447 15.45 16.14 10.57
CA PRO A 447 16.25 15.68 9.44
C PRO A 447 15.52 14.63 8.58
N ASP A 448 15.69 14.69 7.26
CA ASP A 448 15.10 13.74 6.30
C ASP A 448 15.97 12.47 6.21
N ILE A 449 16.05 11.72 7.30
CA ILE A 449 16.90 10.54 7.45
C ILE A 449 16.19 9.48 8.29
N ARG A 450 16.42 8.20 7.99
CA ARG A 450 15.78 7.10 8.72
C ARG A 450 16.18 7.10 10.20
N PHE A 451 15.18 6.94 11.06
CA PHE A 451 15.29 7.12 12.51
C PHE A 451 15.71 8.53 12.89
N HIS A 452 15.05 9.53 12.28
CA HIS A 452 15.42 10.94 12.44
C HIS A 452 15.41 11.40 13.91
N TYR A 453 14.54 10.81 14.73
CA TYR A 453 14.47 11.04 16.17
C TYR A 453 15.79 10.73 16.91
N ARG A 454 16.66 9.86 16.37
CA ARG A 454 18.00 9.62 16.93
C ARG A 454 18.93 10.82 16.76
N LEU A 455 18.78 11.58 15.67
CA LEU A 455 19.52 12.82 15.47
C LEU A 455 19.01 13.92 16.41
N ILE A 456 17.69 13.98 16.63
CA ILE A 456 17.08 14.89 17.61
C ILE A 456 17.61 14.57 19.02
N ALA A 457 17.62 13.29 19.40
CA ALA A 457 18.20 12.81 20.66
C ALA A 457 19.67 13.21 20.79
N GLY A 458 20.50 12.93 19.78
CA GLY A 458 21.91 13.32 19.78
C GLY A 458 22.10 14.84 19.94
N ALA A 459 21.29 15.65 19.25
CA ALA A 459 21.36 17.11 19.37
C ALA A 459 20.96 17.61 20.77
N LEU A 460 19.95 17.01 21.41
CA LEU A 460 19.57 17.32 22.80
C LEU A 460 20.67 16.94 23.78
N ALA A 461 21.29 15.76 23.62
CA ALA A 461 22.42 15.34 24.42
C ALA A 461 23.64 16.26 24.25
N MET A 462 23.90 16.77 23.04
CA MET A 462 24.96 17.76 22.83
C MET A 462 24.65 19.13 23.47
N LYS A 463 23.37 19.52 23.55
CA LYS A 463 22.97 20.70 24.34
C LYS A 463 23.23 20.48 25.83
N ALA A 464 22.97 19.27 26.35
CA ALA A 464 23.33 18.90 27.72
C ALA A 464 24.86 18.96 27.95
N ALA A 465 25.63 18.36 27.05
CA ALA A 465 27.10 18.35 27.09
C ALA A 465 27.71 19.76 27.07
N ALA A 466 27.08 20.72 26.40
CA ALA A 466 27.56 22.11 26.38
C ALA A 466 27.51 22.80 27.76
N LEU A 467 26.72 22.27 28.71
CA LEU A 467 26.55 22.83 30.05
C LEU A 467 27.49 22.22 31.10
N LEU A 468 28.14 21.11 30.78
CA LEU A 468 29.00 20.36 31.70
C LEU A 468 30.47 20.79 31.60
N PRO A 469 31.25 20.69 32.69
CA PRO A 469 32.65 21.07 32.70
C PRO A 469 33.53 20.10 31.91
N ASP A 470 34.64 20.62 31.37
CA ASP A 470 35.60 19.81 30.63
C ASP A 470 36.21 18.73 31.53
N ASN A 471 36.41 17.54 30.95
CA ASN A 471 36.94 16.34 31.59
C ASN A 471 36.10 15.81 32.76
N SER A 472 34.80 16.12 32.82
CA SER A 472 33.87 15.40 33.69
C SER A 472 33.48 14.05 33.07
N GLU A 473 33.29 13.02 33.90
CA GLU A 473 32.86 11.70 33.43
C GLU A 473 31.44 11.77 32.82
N GLU A 474 30.57 12.64 33.34
CA GLU A 474 29.23 12.89 32.81
C GLU A 474 29.27 13.47 31.40
N LEU A 475 30.16 14.44 31.14
CA LEU A 475 30.33 15.01 29.80
C LEU A 475 30.76 13.92 28.81
N ALA A 476 31.75 13.12 29.17
CA ALA A 476 32.24 12.05 28.32
C ALA A 476 31.18 10.99 28.03
N ASP A 477 30.40 10.62 29.05
CA ASP A 477 29.29 9.68 28.93
C ASP A 477 28.20 10.20 27.97
N ILE A 478 27.67 11.40 28.22
CA ILE A 478 26.60 12.00 27.41
C ILE A 478 27.02 12.12 25.95
N VAL A 479 28.23 12.61 25.67
CA VAL A 479 28.72 12.76 24.28
C VAL A 479 28.96 11.39 23.63
N ASN A 480 29.45 10.41 24.38
CA ASN A 480 29.62 9.05 23.87
C ASN A 480 28.27 8.40 23.52
N GLN A 481 27.25 8.55 24.36
CA GLN A 481 25.88 8.09 24.05
C GLN A 481 25.31 8.80 22.82
N ALA A 482 25.42 10.14 22.75
CA ALA A 482 24.96 10.91 21.60
C ALA A 482 25.60 10.42 20.29
N GLY A 483 26.91 10.15 20.32
CA GLY A 483 27.64 9.58 19.20
C GLY A 483 27.17 8.18 18.82
N MET A 484 26.99 7.30 19.80
CA MET A 484 26.50 5.93 19.58
C MET A 484 25.10 5.89 18.96
N TRP A 485 24.24 6.87 19.26
CA TRP A 485 22.91 6.95 18.66
C TRP A 485 22.92 7.42 17.20
N VAL A 486 23.93 8.18 16.80
CA VAL A 486 23.98 8.87 15.50
C VAL A 486 24.96 8.24 14.50
N LYS A 487 26.02 7.56 14.96
CA LYS A 487 27.11 7.05 14.12
C LYS A 487 26.66 6.23 12.90
N ASP A 488 25.61 5.42 13.06
CA ASP A 488 25.14 4.52 12.00
C ASP A 488 24.09 5.21 11.10
N ARG A 489 23.71 6.46 11.41
CA ARG A 489 22.73 7.27 10.65
C ARG A 489 23.42 8.40 9.89
N ASP A 490 24.21 9.21 10.58
CA ASP A 490 24.93 10.34 9.98
C ASP A 490 26.35 10.40 10.54
N GLU A 491 27.30 9.82 9.79
CA GLU A 491 28.71 9.77 10.15
C GLU A 491 29.32 11.16 10.31
N LYS A 492 28.87 12.17 9.53
CA LYS A 492 29.41 13.53 9.61
C LYS A 492 29.01 14.21 10.91
N VAL A 493 27.75 14.05 11.33
CA VAL A 493 27.28 14.54 12.63
C VAL A 493 27.98 13.79 13.76
N ALA A 494 28.10 12.47 13.65
CA ALA A 494 28.82 11.65 14.62
C ALA A 494 30.29 12.07 14.77
N ASN A 495 30.99 12.37 13.66
CA ASN A 495 32.36 12.87 13.70
C ASN A 495 32.49 14.18 14.49
N ARG A 496 31.52 15.10 14.36
CA ARG A 496 31.50 16.34 15.15
C ARG A 496 31.34 16.06 16.64
N TYR A 497 30.55 15.05 17.01
CA TYR A 497 30.39 14.66 18.42
C TYR A 497 31.67 14.01 18.95
N TYR A 498 32.36 13.22 18.12
CA TYR A 498 33.64 12.62 18.47
C TYR A 498 34.73 13.68 18.73
N GLN A 499 34.77 14.75 17.94
CA GLN A 499 35.68 15.89 18.18
C GLN A 499 35.48 16.51 19.58
N VAL A 500 34.25 16.51 20.09
CA VAL A 500 33.98 16.99 21.46
C VAL A 500 34.62 16.06 22.50
N ILE A 501 34.60 14.75 22.29
CA ILE A 501 35.32 13.80 23.16
C ILE A 501 36.82 14.07 23.13
N ASP A 502 37.41 14.21 21.94
CA ASP A 502 38.86 14.42 21.80
C ASP A 502 39.33 15.72 22.46
N HIS A 503 38.56 16.81 22.32
CA HIS A 503 38.93 18.12 22.86
C HIS A 503 38.57 18.31 24.34
N ARG A 504 37.41 17.82 24.78
CA ARG A 504 36.86 18.15 26.11
C ARG A 504 36.89 16.98 27.09
N CYS A 505 37.15 15.75 26.65
CA CYS A 505 37.06 14.56 27.49
C CYS A 505 38.35 13.73 27.55
N ALA A 506 39.46 14.25 27.05
CA ALA A 506 40.71 13.49 26.88
C ALA A 506 41.26 12.82 28.17
N LYS A 507 40.88 13.30 29.36
CA LYS A 507 41.34 12.77 30.66
C LYS A 507 40.37 11.79 31.32
N THR A 508 39.18 11.58 30.76
CA THR A 508 38.18 10.67 31.33
C THR A 508 38.41 9.24 30.87
N LYS A 509 37.84 8.25 31.57
CA LYS A 509 37.97 6.84 31.18
C LYS A 509 37.39 6.56 29.78
N ILE A 510 36.18 7.07 29.52
CA ILE A 510 35.51 6.97 28.22
C ILE A 510 36.33 7.70 27.15
N GLY A 511 36.81 8.91 27.43
CA GLY A 511 37.57 9.71 26.47
C GLY A 511 38.91 9.09 26.09
N GLN A 512 39.66 8.55 27.07
CA GLN A 512 40.91 7.82 26.79
C GLN A 512 40.65 6.60 25.89
N THR A 513 39.60 5.83 26.18
CA THR A 513 39.25 4.65 25.38
C THR A 513 38.80 5.04 23.97
N ALA A 514 37.96 6.07 23.84
CA ALA A 514 37.44 6.55 22.56
C ALA A 514 38.56 7.16 21.69
N ARG A 515 39.55 7.83 22.29
CA ARG A 515 40.75 8.31 21.60
C ARG A 515 41.61 7.16 21.08
N ALA A 516 41.82 6.13 21.89
CA ALA A 516 42.54 4.93 21.46
C ALA A 516 41.84 4.19 20.31
N LYS A 517 40.51 4.21 20.28
CA LYS A 517 39.70 3.60 19.21
C LYS A 517 39.54 4.50 17.97
N HIS A 518 39.87 5.79 18.06
CA HIS A 518 39.49 6.80 17.10
C HIS A 518 37.97 6.87 16.83
N TRP A 519 37.15 6.42 17.78
CA TRP A 519 35.69 6.35 17.65
C TRP A 519 34.98 6.14 19.00
N PHE A 520 33.65 6.19 19.00
CA PHE A 520 32.82 5.92 20.18
C PHE A 520 32.97 4.49 20.73
N VAL A 521 32.74 4.34 22.04
CA VAL A 521 32.95 3.09 22.78
C VAL A 521 31.66 2.58 23.38
N ASP A 522 31.56 1.26 23.49
CA ASP A 522 30.43 0.59 24.14
C ASP A 522 30.65 0.56 25.67
N GLN A 523 30.61 1.75 26.27
CA GLN A 523 30.73 1.96 27.70
C GLN A 523 29.62 2.91 28.15
N GLN A 524 28.99 2.55 29.26
CA GLN A 524 28.06 3.41 29.98
C GLN A 524 28.80 4.14 31.10
N GLY A 525 28.40 5.38 31.35
CA GLY A 525 28.86 6.17 32.48
C GLY A 525 27.73 6.43 33.49
N PRO A 526 27.98 7.32 34.47
CA PRO A 526 27.02 7.62 35.54
C PRO A 526 25.69 8.17 35.02
N SER A 527 25.72 9.05 34.02
CA SER A 527 24.52 9.71 33.50
C SER A 527 23.63 8.73 32.74
N SER A 528 24.21 7.94 31.83
CA SER A 528 23.47 6.95 31.04
C SER A 528 22.90 5.83 31.91
N THR A 529 23.64 5.41 32.95
CA THR A 529 23.16 4.38 33.88
C THR A 529 21.95 4.88 34.68
N ALA A 530 22.02 6.12 35.19
CA ALA A 530 20.91 6.72 35.94
C ALA A 530 19.66 6.90 35.07
N GLU A 531 19.82 7.41 33.83
CA GLU A 531 18.69 7.58 32.90
C GLU A 531 18.09 6.24 32.49
N GLN A 532 18.91 5.22 32.23
CA GLN A 532 18.41 3.88 31.92
C GLN A 532 17.52 3.34 33.06
N GLN A 533 17.98 3.43 34.31
CA GLN A 533 17.20 2.98 35.47
C GLN A 533 15.90 3.77 35.65
N ALA A 534 15.95 5.09 35.46
CA ALA A 534 14.77 5.95 35.53
C ALA A 534 13.76 5.64 34.42
N HIS A 535 14.26 5.35 33.21
CA HIS A 535 13.46 4.97 32.05
C HIS A 535 12.78 3.61 32.25
N GLU A 536 13.52 2.59 32.67
CA GLU A 536 12.98 1.27 33.01
C GLU A 536 11.92 1.36 34.11
N ALA A 537 12.17 2.13 35.17
CA ALA A 537 11.20 2.33 36.26
C ALA A 537 9.90 3.00 35.76
N MET A 538 10.02 4.00 34.88
CA MET A 538 8.87 4.64 34.25
C MET A 538 8.10 3.69 33.33
N ARG A 539 8.78 2.90 32.48
CA ARG A 539 8.10 1.96 31.57
C ARG A 539 7.33 0.91 32.35
N LYS A 540 7.89 0.45 33.47
CA LYS A 540 7.21 -0.43 34.42
C LYS A 540 5.99 0.24 35.08
N GLU A 541 6.11 1.49 35.51
CA GLU A 541 4.98 2.27 36.07
C GLU A 541 3.84 2.43 35.06
N LEU A 542 4.19 2.72 33.81
CA LEU A 542 3.26 2.88 32.69
C LEU A 542 2.76 1.55 32.12
N LYS A 543 3.18 0.40 32.69
CA LYS A 543 2.81 -0.95 32.23
C LYS A 543 3.16 -1.22 30.76
N MET A 544 4.21 -0.58 30.27
CA MET A 544 4.71 -0.76 28.90
C MET A 544 5.41 -2.10 28.70
N ASP A 545 5.78 -2.76 29.80
CA ASP A 545 6.47 -4.06 29.81
C ASP A 545 5.50 -5.23 30.10
N SER A 546 4.18 -5.00 30.12
CA SER A 546 3.16 -6.01 30.41
C SER A 546 2.03 -6.03 29.39
N SER A 547 2.25 -6.72 28.27
CA SER A 547 1.27 -7.46 27.43
C SER A 547 1.96 -7.76 26.10
N GLU A 548 2.25 -9.02 25.83
CA GLU A 548 1.51 -9.93 24.92
C GLU A 548 2.14 -9.98 23.53
#